data_AF-A0A3G8YT17-F1
#
_entry.id   AF-A0A3G8YT17-F1
#
_cell.length_a   1.000
_cell.length_b   1.000
_cell.length_c   1.000
_cell.angle_alpha   90.00
_cell.angle_beta   90.00
_cell.angle_gamma   90.00
#
_symmetry.space_group_name_H-M   'P 1'
#
loop_
_entity.id
_entity.type
_entity.pdbx_description
1 polymer ?
#
loop_
_entity_poly.entity_id
_entity_poly.type
_entity_poly.pdbx_seq_one_letter_code
_entity_poly.pdbx_strand_id
1 'polypeptide(L)'
;MTRNRSFLLSALTLSLLAVSCGSGTPQPPLQTLPDPDFTRPEDTTLSPNTRILTPAARTALVSASPDLSILRFKTSPDTAFAPGQILVSQDTPIIPDGMLRRVLSVKVVGNLTEVETDQASLEDAVENGTLMAEEELSLDDIEEQMIDTTGGVEVFINGKPALVPQGLRPQGTKTIGKLELQIKDKVLCQLDGDSKVVMTGSFYADFKVFANAKLKWFKLKHFDAGVEMNEKSTVSLSGECSKTLFKKEVELARFKMRVRTYWIGPLPVVVRPEIVMTAGANGKISAKVDFSATHEFHARYGIKWDKGDGWNTISDRTQSFTYTKPKFSASLDAEGYIGARAGVRFYGLASAFVHPKIFADFGASVTAPQNTYQWKLDAGFRIGVGAEASLFGRQLGKIERDLVEFRKTIASDSGKF
;
A
#
# COMPACT_ATOMS: atom_id res chain seq x y z
N MET A 1 -71.00 -25.37 7.81
CA MET A 1 -71.86 -25.40 9.01
C MET A 1 -71.11 -26.17 10.09
N THR A 2 -70.82 -25.51 11.22
CA THR A 2 -70.67 -26.03 12.62
C THR A 2 -69.84 -27.31 12.88
N ARG A 3 -69.00 -27.47 13.93
CA ARG A 3 -68.62 -26.68 15.10
C ARG A 3 -67.66 -27.56 15.96
N ASN A 4 -66.60 -26.94 16.50
CA ASN A 4 -65.86 -27.20 17.76
C ASN A 4 -65.25 -28.56 18.19
N ARG A 5 -63.95 -28.41 18.57
CA ARG A 5 -63.29 -28.67 19.87
C ARG A 5 -63.18 -30.12 20.40
N SER A 6 -61.93 -30.57 20.59
CA SER A 6 -61.25 -30.67 21.91
C SER A 6 -60.33 -31.91 22.04
N PHE A 7 -59.10 -31.63 22.50
CA PHE A 7 -58.28 -32.35 23.49
C PHE A 7 -57.65 -33.74 23.22
N LEU A 8 -56.30 -33.74 23.36
CA LEU A 8 -55.43 -34.66 24.13
C LEU A 8 -55.34 -36.14 23.71
N LEU A 9 -54.16 -36.60 23.26
CA LEU A 9 -53.11 -37.21 24.11
C LEU A 9 -51.91 -37.69 23.26
N SER A 10 -50.72 -37.39 23.77
CA SER A 10 -49.41 -38.07 23.66
C SER A 10 -49.24 -39.32 22.78
N ALA A 11 -48.18 -39.31 21.98
CA ALA A 11 -47.22 -40.43 21.92
C ALA A 11 -45.84 -39.93 21.46
N LEU A 12 -44.89 -40.02 22.39
CA LEU A 12 -43.48 -39.70 22.30
C LEU A 12 -42.76 -40.85 21.57
N THR A 13 -42.16 -40.63 20.41
CA THR A 13 -41.19 -41.57 19.82
C THR A 13 -39.85 -40.88 19.66
N LEU A 14 -39.01 -41.16 20.64
CA LEU A 14 -37.61 -40.78 20.77
C LEU A 14 -36.79 -41.53 19.70
N SER A 15 -36.36 -40.87 18.64
CA SER A 15 -35.38 -41.41 17.69
C SER A 15 -33.99 -40.89 18.06
N LEU A 16 -33.18 -41.73 18.70
CA LEU A 16 -31.75 -41.48 18.93
C LEU A 16 -31.04 -41.40 17.57
N LEU A 17 -30.62 -40.20 17.15
CA LEU A 17 -29.57 -40.06 16.14
C LEU A 17 -28.23 -40.03 16.88
N ALA A 18 -27.47 -41.11 16.71
CA ALA A 18 -26.11 -41.23 17.18
C ALA A 18 -25.23 -40.16 16.48
N VAL A 19 -24.71 -39.22 17.27
CA VAL A 19 -23.62 -38.34 16.85
C VAL A 19 -22.36 -39.21 16.80
N SER A 20 -22.03 -39.69 15.60
CA SER A 20 -20.71 -40.25 15.31
C SER A 20 -19.73 -39.09 15.17
N CYS A 21 -18.88 -38.90 16.17
CA CYS A 21 -17.65 -38.13 16.05
C CYS A 21 -16.69 -38.87 15.13
N GLY A 22 -16.86 -38.72 13.83
CA GLY A 22 -15.83 -39.05 12.84
C GLY A 22 -14.73 -38.01 12.93
N SER A 23 -13.60 -38.39 13.51
CA SER A 23 -12.33 -37.65 13.40
C SER A 23 -11.96 -37.55 11.93
N GLY A 24 -12.36 -36.45 11.28
CA GLY A 24 -11.92 -36.10 9.94
C GLY A 24 -10.40 -35.96 9.97
N THR A 25 -9.70 -36.94 9.42
CA THR A 25 -8.30 -36.79 9.05
C THR A 25 -8.16 -35.53 8.20
N PRO A 26 -7.16 -34.67 8.44
CA PRO A 26 -6.91 -33.53 7.58
C PRO A 26 -6.72 -34.07 6.16
N GLN A 27 -7.64 -33.74 5.24
CA GLN A 27 -7.36 -33.95 3.83
C GLN A 27 -6.09 -33.14 3.51
N PRO A 28 -5.06 -33.75 2.91
CA PRO A 28 -3.95 -32.99 2.36
C PRO A 28 -4.53 -31.89 1.48
N PRO A 29 -3.99 -30.66 1.53
CA PRO A 29 -4.47 -29.59 0.66
C PRO A 29 -4.53 -30.11 -0.76
N LEU A 30 -5.68 -29.95 -1.43
CA LEU A 30 -5.81 -30.28 -2.85
C LEU A 30 -4.61 -29.65 -3.56
N GLN A 31 -3.78 -30.47 -4.19
CA GLN A 31 -2.74 -29.97 -5.09
C GLN A 31 -3.49 -29.20 -6.18
N THR A 32 -3.42 -27.87 -6.13
CA THR A 32 -3.90 -27.01 -7.20
C THR A 32 -3.16 -27.42 -8.46
N LEU A 33 -3.88 -27.89 -9.48
CA LEU A 33 -3.33 -28.09 -10.82
C LEU A 33 -2.54 -26.81 -11.20
N PRO A 34 -1.32 -26.93 -11.76
CA PRO A 34 -0.58 -25.75 -12.20
C PRO A 34 -1.47 -24.96 -13.16
N ASP A 35 -1.58 -23.66 -12.91
CA ASP A 35 -2.35 -22.74 -13.72
C ASP A 35 -1.98 -22.94 -15.21
N PRO A 36 -2.93 -23.37 -16.07
CA PRO A 36 -2.63 -23.73 -17.45
C PRO A 36 -2.07 -22.57 -18.28
N ASP A 37 -2.24 -21.32 -17.81
CA ASP A 37 -1.72 -20.12 -18.45
C ASP A 37 -0.39 -19.62 -17.86
N PHE A 38 0.17 -20.30 -16.87
CA PHE A 38 1.50 -20.01 -16.32
C PHE A 38 2.58 -20.23 -17.38
N THR A 39 3.45 -19.23 -17.58
CA THR A 39 4.63 -19.36 -18.45
C THR A 39 5.86 -19.48 -17.58
N ARG A 40 6.56 -20.60 -17.67
CA ARG A 40 7.81 -20.78 -16.93
C ARG A 40 8.88 -19.80 -17.45
N PRO A 41 9.86 -19.41 -16.63
CA PRO A 41 10.92 -18.52 -17.06
C PRO A 41 11.64 -18.99 -18.35
N GLU A 42 11.87 -20.29 -18.50
CA GLU A 42 12.49 -20.92 -19.68
C GLU A 42 11.62 -20.87 -20.94
N ASP A 43 10.30 -20.78 -20.79
CA ASP A 43 9.32 -20.71 -21.89
C ASP A 43 8.98 -19.27 -22.28
N THR A 44 9.64 -18.29 -21.65
CA THR A 44 9.41 -16.86 -21.95
C THR A 44 9.93 -16.52 -23.33
N THR A 45 9.09 -15.87 -24.12
CA THR A 45 9.41 -15.38 -25.47
C THR A 45 9.31 -13.86 -25.50
N LEU A 46 10.38 -13.22 -25.97
CA LEU A 46 10.44 -11.77 -26.12
C LEU A 46 10.07 -11.38 -27.56
N SER A 47 9.66 -10.12 -27.73
CA SER A 47 9.56 -9.53 -29.06
C SER A 47 10.90 -9.63 -29.79
N PRO A 48 10.92 -9.91 -31.10
CA PRO A 48 12.17 -9.90 -31.89
C PRO A 48 12.84 -8.52 -31.92
N ASN A 49 12.10 -7.46 -31.58
CA ASN A 49 12.62 -6.10 -31.47
C ASN A 49 13.14 -5.75 -30.07
N THR A 50 12.95 -6.62 -29.07
CA THR A 50 13.46 -6.40 -27.71
C THR A 50 14.96 -6.61 -27.64
N ARG A 51 15.65 -5.58 -27.17
CA ARG A 51 17.09 -5.57 -26.97
C ARG A 51 17.41 -5.26 -25.52
N ILE A 52 17.72 -6.30 -24.76
CA ILE A 52 18.26 -6.16 -23.41
C ILE A 52 19.70 -5.67 -23.52
N LEU A 53 20.04 -4.57 -22.86
CA LEU A 53 21.38 -4.02 -22.90
C LEU A 53 22.39 -4.99 -22.27
N THR A 54 23.48 -5.27 -22.99
CA THR A 54 24.63 -6.01 -22.49
C THR A 54 25.38 -5.19 -21.42
N PRO A 55 26.21 -5.82 -20.56
CA PRO A 55 27.09 -5.07 -19.66
C PRO A 55 27.96 -4.02 -20.38
N ALA A 56 28.41 -4.33 -21.60
CA ALA A 56 29.18 -3.41 -22.44
C ALA A 56 28.32 -2.22 -22.90
N ALA A 57 27.09 -2.45 -23.38
CA ALA A 57 26.17 -1.37 -23.74
C ALA A 57 25.82 -0.47 -22.55
N ARG A 58 25.59 -1.05 -21.36
CA ARG A 58 25.34 -0.29 -20.13
C ARG A 58 26.54 0.57 -19.72
N THR A 59 27.76 0.04 -19.86
CA THR A 59 29.00 0.79 -19.59
C THR A 59 29.23 1.90 -20.63
N ALA A 60 28.75 1.71 -21.85
CA ALA A 60 28.83 2.71 -22.91
C ALA A 60 27.84 3.87 -22.72
N LEU A 61 26.76 3.71 -21.94
CA LEU A 61 25.84 4.79 -21.61
C LEU A 61 26.60 5.89 -20.86
N VAL A 62 26.57 7.12 -21.38
CA VAL A 62 27.29 8.27 -20.78
C VAL A 62 26.36 9.32 -20.19
N SER A 63 25.12 9.43 -20.71
CA SER A 63 24.11 10.34 -20.17
C SER A 63 22.72 9.96 -20.62
N ALA A 64 21.72 10.29 -19.81
CA ALA A 64 20.31 10.20 -20.15
C ALA A 64 19.59 11.48 -19.70
N SER A 65 18.59 11.94 -20.46
CA SER A 65 17.67 12.97 -19.98
C SER A 65 16.80 12.42 -18.83
N PRO A 66 16.26 13.27 -17.93
CA PRO A 66 15.46 12.80 -16.78
C PRO A 66 14.23 11.96 -17.15
N ASP A 67 13.62 12.24 -18.30
CA ASP A 67 12.46 11.54 -18.87
C ASP A 67 12.84 10.38 -19.81
N LEU A 68 14.15 10.12 -19.94
CA LEU A 68 14.77 9.15 -20.83
C LEU A 68 14.47 9.37 -22.33
N SER A 69 13.94 10.53 -22.73
CA SER A 69 13.68 10.85 -24.13
C SER A 69 14.94 10.88 -24.99
N ILE A 70 16.08 11.24 -24.40
CA ILE A 70 17.39 11.25 -25.07
C ILE A 70 18.40 10.43 -24.27
N LEU A 71 18.98 9.42 -24.90
CA LEU A 71 20.07 8.62 -24.36
C LEU A 71 21.33 8.84 -25.20
N ARG A 72 22.49 8.93 -24.55
CA ARG A 72 23.78 9.02 -25.25
C ARG A 72 24.70 7.91 -24.82
N PHE A 73 25.22 7.18 -25.79
CA PHE A 73 26.17 6.10 -25.59
C PHE A 73 27.48 6.40 -26.31
N LYS A 74 28.60 5.85 -25.83
CA LYS A 74 29.80 5.73 -26.66
C LYS A 74 29.49 4.83 -27.86
N THR A 75 29.92 5.24 -29.04
CA THR A 75 29.70 4.48 -30.27
C THR A 75 30.49 3.17 -30.22
N SER A 76 29.81 2.04 -30.34
CA SER A 76 30.40 0.70 -30.39
C SER A 76 29.43 -0.28 -31.07
N PRO A 77 29.89 -1.51 -31.41
CA PRO A 77 28.99 -2.54 -31.93
C PRO A 77 27.82 -2.88 -30.98
N ASP A 78 28.04 -2.81 -29.66
CA ASP A 78 26.99 -3.03 -28.65
C ASP A 78 25.89 -1.97 -28.68
N THR A 79 26.19 -0.77 -29.18
CA THR A 79 25.29 0.40 -29.25
C THR A 79 24.79 0.69 -30.66
N ALA A 80 24.96 -0.27 -31.58
CA ALA A 80 24.36 -0.26 -32.92
C ALA A 80 22.85 -0.57 -32.82
N PHE A 81 22.09 0.44 -32.39
CA PHE A 81 20.63 0.39 -32.26
C PHE A 81 19.94 0.82 -33.56
N ALA A 82 18.66 0.44 -33.70
CA ALA A 82 17.83 0.81 -34.84
C ALA A 82 16.46 1.32 -34.37
N PRO A 83 15.82 2.24 -35.13
CA PRO A 83 14.44 2.63 -34.90
C PRO A 83 13.49 1.43 -34.78
N GLY A 84 12.54 1.51 -33.86
CA GLY A 84 11.58 0.44 -33.55
C GLY A 84 12.07 -0.60 -32.54
N GLN A 85 13.36 -0.63 -32.20
CA GLN A 85 13.85 -1.52 -31.13
C GLN A 85 13.33 -1.09 -29.76
N ILE A 86 13.08 -2.08 -28.89
CA ILE A 86 12.70 -1.88 -27.50
C ILE A 86 13.94 -2.11 -26.62
N LEU A 87 14.56 -1.04 -26.15
CA LEU A 87 15.72 -1.10 -25.27
C LEU A 87 15.28 -1.35 -23.84
N VAL A 88 15.87 -2.37 -23.21
CA VAL A 88 15.60 -2.73 -21.82
C VAL A 88 16.89 -2.77 -21.04
N SER A 89 16.92 -2.16 -19.86
CA SER A 89 18.07 -2.22 -18.97
C SER A 89 17.65 -2.31 -17.52
N GLN A 90 18.47 -3.03 -16.75
CA GLN A 90 18.58 -2.87 -15.30
C GLN A 90 19.02 -1.45 -14.92
N ASP A 91 18.99 -1.17 -13.63
CA ASP A 91 19.52 0.06 -13.06
C ASP A 91 21.02 0.22 -13.35
N THR A 92 21.42 1.48 -13.55
CA THR A 92 22.81 1.92 -13.63
C THR A 92 22.95 3.26 -12.92
N PRO A 93 24.17 3.75 -12.62
CA PRO A 93 24.34 5.09 -12.06
C PRO A 93 23.71 6.23 -12.88
N ILE A 94 23.52 6.04 -14.20
CA ILE A 94 22.93 7.06 -15.10
C ILE A 94 21.41 6.89 -15.22
N ILE A 95 20.93 5.64 -15.19
CA ILE A 95 19.50 5.29 -15.21
C ILE A 95 19.18 4.48 -13.95
N PRO A 96 19.08 5.13 -12.78
CA PRO A 96 18.98 4.43 -11.49
C PRO A 96 17.68 3.63 -11.36
N ASP A 97 16.66 3.91 -12.18
CA ASP A 97 15.40 3.18 -12.20
C ASP A 97 15.35 2.16 -13.36
N GLY A 98 16.47 1.90 -14.03
CA GLY A 98 16.51 1.11 -15.25
C GLY A 98 15.78 1.81 -16.41
N MET A 99 15.47 1.05 -17.46
CA MET A 99 14.70 1.59 -18.59
C MET A 99 13.94 0.52 -19.36
N LEU A 100 12.81 0.94 -19.93
CA LEU A 100 12.05 0.23 -20.95
C LEU A 100 11.57 1.26 -21.98
N ARG A 101 12.30 1.39 -23.10
CA ARG A 101 12.17 2.50 -24.04
C ARG A 101 12.16 2.01 -25.47
N ARG A 102 11.36 2.64 -26.33
CA ARG A 102 11.35 2.35 -27.76
C ARG A 102 12.17 3.38 -28.51
N VAL A 103 13.03 2.92 -29.41
CA VAL A 103 13.89 3.79 -30.22
C VAL A 103 13.06 4.45 -31.31
N LEU A 104 13.04 5.78 -31.30
CA LEU A 104 12.43 6.60 -32.36
C LEU A 104 13.45 6.89 -33.46
N SER A 105 14.63 7.34 -33.06
CA SER A 105 15.70 7.71 -33.98
C SER A 105 17.08 7.44 -33.37
N VAL A 106 18.08 7.25 -34.23
CA VAL A 106 19.48 7.04 -33.84
C VAL A 106 20.36 7.93 -34.68
N LYS A 107 21.25 8.69 -34.04
CA LYS A 107 22.19 9.59 -34.71
C LYS A 107 23.58 9.45 -34.11
N VAL A 108 24.58 9.29 -34.96
CA VAL A 108 25.98 9.35 -34.54
C VAL A 108 26.43 10.82 -34.53
N VAL A 109 26.88 11.31 -33.38
CA VAL A 109 27.37 12.67 -33.16
C VAL A 109 28.79 12.57 -32.58
N GLY A 110 29.80 12.71 -33.43
CA GLY A 110 31.19 12.51 -33.04
C GLY A 110 31.45 11.06 -32.63
N ASN A 111 31.89 10.84 -31.38
CA ASN A 111 32.11 9.51 -30.81
C ASN A 111 30.90 8.96 -30.03
N LEU A 112 29.75 9.65 -30.08
CA LEU A 112 28.53 9.26 -29.38
C LEU A 112 27.44 8.78 -30.33
N THR A 113 26.70 7.75 -29.90
CA THR A 113 25.40 7.38 -30.45
C THR A 113 24.32 8.05 -29.59
N GLU A 114 23.64 9.04 -30.15
CA GLU A 114 22.45 9.65 -29.56
C GLU A 114 21.21 8.86 -30.02
N VAL A 115 20.38 8.49 -29.06
CA VAL A 115 19.18 7.68 -29.26
C VAL A 115 18.00 8.45 -28.72
N GLU A 116 17.07 8.81 -29.59
CA GLU A 116 15.80 9.39 -29.20
C GLU A 116 14.81 8.26 -28.91
N THR A 117 14.07 8.37 -27.81
CA THR A 117 13.17 7.31 -27.38
C THR A 117 11.84 7.82 -26.84
N ASP A 118 10.82 6.97 -26.92
CA ASP A 118 9.56 7.12 -26.20
C ASP A 118 9.32 5.95 -25.23
N GLN A 119 8.25 6.05 -24.45
CA GLN A 119 7.87 5.02 -23.50
C GLN A 119 7.46 3.74 -24.23
N ALA A 120 8.12 2.62 -23.92
CA ALA A 120 7.66 1.30 -24.33
C ALA A 120 6.85 0.64 -23.21
N SER A 121 6.07 -0.38 -23.57
CA SER A 121 5.29 -1.19 -22.64
C SER A 121 5.81 -2.62 -22.56
N LEU A 122 5.39 -3.35 -21.54
CA LEU A 122 5.68 -4.78 -21.43
C LEU A 122 5.01 -5.58 -22.57
N GLU A 123 3.86 -5.11 -23.11
CA GLU A 123 3.22 -5.69 -24.30
C GLU A 123 4.07 -5.52 -25.57
N ASP A 124 4.90 -4.46 -25.65
CA ASP A 124 5.84 -4.27 -26.76
C ASP A 124 7.06 -5.21 -26.66
N ALA A 125 7.48 -5.52 -25.42
CA ALA A 125 8.74 -6.18 -25.15
C ALA A 125 8.63 -7.71 -25.01
N VAL A 126 7.49 -8.20 -24.50
CA VAL A 126 7.28 -9.60 -24.14
C VAL A 126 6.13 -10.19 -24.95
N GLU A 127 6.39 -11.27 -25.67
CA GLU A 127 5.36 -12.01 -26.40
C GLU A 127 4.58 -12.92 -25.45
N ASN A 128 5.29 -13.82 -24.76
CA ASN A 128 4.72 -14.69 -23.73
C ASN A 128 5.63 -14.67 -22.51
N GLY A 129 5.06 -14.46 -21.33
CA GLY A 129 5.83 -14.42 -20.09
C GLY A 129 4.95 -14.24 -18.87
N THR A 130 5.53 -14.54 -17.71
CA THR A 130 4.88 -14.35 -16.41
C THR A 130 5.82 -13.62 -15.48
N LEU A 131 5.30 -12.58 -14.83
CA LEU A 131 5.90 -11.91 -13.68
C LEU A 131 5.22 -12.45 -12.42
N MET A 132 6.01 -12.90 -11.47
CA MET A 132 5.57 -13.16 -10.10
C MET A 132 6.53 -12.45 -9.16
N ALA A 133 6.02 -11.43 -8.48
CA ALA A 133 6.76 -10.70 -7.46
C ALA A 133 5.95 -10.72 -6.17
N GLU A 134 6.56 -11.20 -5.11
CA GLU A 134 6.02 -11.16 -3.76
C GLU A 134 7.20 -10.93 -2.83
N GLU A 135 7.18 -9.81 -2.10
CA GLU A 135 8.29 -9.40 -1.25
C GLU A 135 7.78 -8.78 0.04
N GLU A 136 8.33 -9.24 1.16
CA GLU A 136 8.20 -8.54 2.42
C GLU A 136 9.05 -7.27 2.36
N LEU A 137 8.44 -6.13 2.65
CA LEU A 137 9.15 -4.86 2.64
C LEU A 137 10.11 -4.83 3.84
N SER A 138 11.39 -5.03 3.56
CA SER A 138 12.43 -4.80 4.56
C SER A 138 12.74 -3.32 4.61
N LEU A 139 12.61 -2.73 5.79
CA LEU A 139 13.02 -1.36 6.03
C LEU A 139 14.56 -1.20 6.01
N ASP A 140 15.32 -2.30 6.01
CA ASP A 140 16.78 -2.27 5.75
C ASP A 140 17.08 -1.87 4.28
N ASP A 141 16.07 -1.95 3.40
CA ASP A 141 16.15 -1.55 1.99
C ASP A 141 15.80 -0.08 1.76
N ILE A 142 15.63 0.71 2.81
CA ILE A 142 15.50 2.16 2.69
C ILE A 142 16.82 2.72 2.13
N GLU A 143 16.73 3.39 0.99
CA GLU A 143 17.84 4.11 0.36
C GLU A 143 17.91 5.55 0.88
N GLU A 144 16.76 6.21 0.95
CA GLU A 144 16.62 7.56 1.50
C GLU A 144 15.40 7.60 2.43
N GLN A 145 15.55 8.31 3.54
CA GLN A 145 14.44 8.60 4.44
C GLN A 145 14.37 10.08 4.78
N MET A 146 13.16 10.60 4.84
CA MET A 146 12.83 11.89 5.43
C MET A 146 11.86 11.62 6.56
N ILE A 147 12.16 12.11 7.76
CA ILE A 147 11.30 11.93 8.94
C ILE A 147 11.08 13.32 9.52
N ASP A 148 9.83 13.70 9.70
CA ASP A 148 9.49 14.91 10.44
C ASP A 148 9.63 14.62 11.94
N THR A 149 10.77 15.02 12.50
CA THR A 149 11.05 14.89 13.94
C THR A 149 10.44 16.02 14.76
N THR A 150 9.71 16.97 14.14
CA THR A 150 9.17 18.13 14.85
C THR A 150 7.98 17.74 15.73
N GLY A 151 8.31 17.33 16.95
CA GLY A 151 7.43 17.23 18.10
C GLY A 151 7.05 15.80 18.45
N GLY A 152 7.85 15.13 19.30
CA GLY A 152 7.40 13.98 20.10
C GLY A 152 7.03 12.69 19.35
N VAL A 153 7.30 12.60 18.04
CA VAL A 153 7.17 11.35 17.28
C VAL A 153 8.56 10.76 17.12
N GLU A 154 8.76 9.57 17.66
CA GLU A 154 9.96 8.78 17.47
C GLU A 154 9.64 7.63 16.53
N VAL A 155 10.39 7.55 15.43
CA VAL A 155 10.29 6.45 14.48
C VAL A 155 11.37 5.44 14.82
N PHE A 156 10.98 4.17 14.95
CA PHE A 156 11.86 3.05 15.13
C PHE A 156 11.74 2.11 13.93
N ILE A 157 12.89 1.64 13.46
CA ILE A 157 13.01 0.65 12.39
C ILE A 157 13.73 -0.55 13.00
N ASN A 158 13.08 -1.71 13.02
CA ASN A 158 13.64 -2.93 13.58
C ASN A 158 14.15 -2.75 15.03
N GLY A 159 13.42 -1.96 15.83
CA GLY A 159 13.75 -1.66 17.23
C GLY A 159 14.90 -0.67 17.44
N LYS A 160 15.45 -0.07 16.36
CA LYS A 160 16.46 0.98 16.44
C LYS A 160 15.82 2.32 16.09
N PRO A 161 16.14 3.42 16.80
CA PRO A 161 15.68 4.74 16.39
C PRO A 161 16.09 5.00 14.94
N ALA A 162 15.16 5.44 14.11
CA ALA A 162 15.40 5.89 12.76
C ALA A 162 16.11 7.25 12.81
N LEU A 163 17.33 7.26 13.34
CA LEU A 163 18.24 8.39 13.20
C LEU A 163 18.50 8.54 11.71
N VAL A 164 18.41 9.75 11.17
CA VAL A 164 18.87 10.08 9.81
C VAL A 164 20.31 9.61 9.64
N PRO A 165 20.64 8.66 8.73
CA PRO A 165 22.04 8.40 8.41
C PRO A 165 22.28 8.69 6.94
N GLN A 166 23.26 9.55 6.66
CA GLN A 166 23.97 9.53 5.39
C GLN A 166 24.45 8.10 5.12
N GLY A 167 23.88 7.45 4.11
CA GLY A 167 24.37 6.20 3.51
C GLY A 167 24.44 4.99 4.44
N LEU A 168 23.32 4.28 4.61
CA LEU A 168 23.35 2.93 5.18
C LEU A 168 23.96 1.94 4.18
N ARG A 169 25.12 1.35 4.52
CA ARG A 169 25.63 0.14 3.84
C ARG A 169 24.94 -1.09 4.45
N PRO A 170 24.41 -2.03 3.65
CA PRO A 170 23.82 -3.25 4.17
C PRO A 170 24.90 -4.12 4.83
N GLN A 171 24.77 -4.37 6.14
CA GLN A 171 25.40 -5.52 6.78
C GLN A 171 24.35 -6.63 6.90
N GLY A 172 24.76 -7.86 6.62
CA GLY A 172 23.91 -9.01 6.31
C GLY A 172 22.84 -9.39 7.33
N THR A 173 21.97 -10.29 6.86
CA THR A 173 20.64 -10.70 7.34
C THR A 173 19.55 -9.68 7.04
N LYS A 174 18.69 -9.96 6.04
CA LYS A 174 17.45 -9.21 5.78
C LYS A 174 16.58 -9.33 7.03
N THR A 175 16.45 -8.26 7.80
CA THR A 175 15.46 -8.23 8.88
C THR A 175 14.13 -7.85 8.25
N ILE A 176 13.08 -8.65 8.48
CA ILE A 176 11.71 -8.27 8.07
C ILE A 176 11.41 -6.92 8.72
N GLY A 177 11.07 -5.92 7.91
CA GLY A 177 10.96 -4.54 8.33
C GLY A 177 9.78 -4.34 9.27
N LYS A 178 10.07 -4.18 10.56
CA LYS A 178 9.08 -3.77 11.57
C LYS A 178 9.11 -2.26 11.67
N LEU A 179 8.06 -1.61 11.16
CA LEU A 179 7.87 -0.18 11.37
C LEU A 179 7.20 -0.01 12.73
N GLU A 180 7.87 0.72 13.61
CA GLU A 180 7.30 1.11 14.89
C GLU A 180 7.32 2.64 15.01
N LEU A 181 6.16 3.24 15.23
CA LEU A 181 6.03 4.65 15.58
C LEU A 181 5.67 4.72 17.04
N GLN A 182 6.50 5.39 17.84
CA GLN A 182 6.17 5.75 19.20
C GLN A 182 5.85 7.24 19.25
N ILE A 183 4.69 7.55 19.80
CA ILE A 183 4.23 8.91 20.01
C ILE A 183 4.32 9.16 21.51
N LYS A 184 5.25 10.02 21.91
CA LYS A 184 5.50 10.36 23.31
C LYS A 184 5.05 11.79 23.57
N ASP A 185 3.94 11.90 24.31
CA ASP A 185 3.41 13.15 24.81
C ASP A 185 3.30 14.27 23.75
N LYS A 186 2.84 13.91 22.54
CA LYS A 186 2.65 14.86 21.44
C LYS A 186 1.55 15.85 21.84
N VAL A 187 1.92 17.11 22.00
CA VAL A 187 0.96 18.20 22.17
C VAL A 187 0.22 18.44 20.84
N LEU A 188 -1.05 18.06 20.78
CA LEU A 188 -1.92 18.28 19.62
C LEU A 188 -2.56 19.68 19.64
N CYS A 189 -2.76 20.22 20.83
CA CYS A 189 -3.27 21.56 21.07
C CYS A 189 -2.71 22.10 22.39
N GLN A 190 -2.34 23.37 22.41
CA GLN A 190 -1.95 24.12 23.61
C GLN A 190 -2.66 25.48 23.58
N LEU A 191 -3.29 25.85 24.70
CA LEU A 191 -3.84 27.17 24.97
C LEU A 191 -2.84 28.01 25.77
N ASP A 192 -3.14 29.30 25.98
CA ASP A 192 -2.42 30.11 26.96
C ASP A 192 -2.54 29.47 28.36
N GLY A 193 -1.41 29.26 29.04
CA GLY A 193 -1.33 28.52 30.30
C GLY A 193 -1.02 27.01 30.14
N ASP A 194 -1.49 26.19 31.08
CA ASP A 194 -1.14 24.76 31.18
C ASP A 194 -2.12 23.80 30.47
N SER A 195 -3.20 24.31 29.87
CA SER A 195 -4.20 23.47 29.19
C SER A 195 -3.69 22.98 27.85
N LYS A 196 -3.49 21.66 27.75
CA LYS A 196 -3.03 20.98 26.54
C LYS A 196 -3.78 19.67 26.33
N VAL A 197 -3.92 19.26 25.08
CA VAL A 197 -4.29 17.89 24.70
C VAL A 197 -3.03 17.18 24.25
N VAL A 198 -2.75 16.05 24.88
CA VAL A 198 -1.57 15.24 24.68
C VAL A 198 -1.99 13.89 24.10
N MET A 199 -1.26 13.46 23.07
CA MET A 199 -1.40 12.15 22.46
C MET A 199 -0.17 11.31 22.76
N THR A 200 -0.43 10.09 23.23
CA THR A 200 0.58 9.05 23.42
C THR A 200 0.08 7.79 22.74
N GLY A 201 0.98 7.02 22.15
CA GLY A 201 0.58 5.82 21.44
C GLY A 201 1.74 5.08 20.81
N SER A 202 1.41 3.91 20.29
CA SER A 202 2.31 3.12 19.46
C SER A 202 1.58 2.65 18.21
N PHE A 203 2.29 2.57 17.10
CA PHE A 203 1.81 1.97 15.88
C PHE A 203 2.88 0.99 15.39
N TYR A 204 2.49 -0.25 15.18
CA TYR A 204 3.31 -1.31 14.65
C TYR A 204 2.70 -1.78 13.34
N ALA A 205 3.51 -1.86 12.29
CA ALA A 205 3.08 -2.51 11.05
C ALA A 205 4.23 -3.28 10.37
N ASP A 206 3.86 -4.40 9.75
CA ASP A 206 4.64 -5.08 8.74
C ASP A 206 3.89 -5.08 7.40
N PHE A 207 4.66 -4.99 6.33
CA PHE A 207 4.13 -4.83 4.98
C PHE A 207 4.72 -5.86 4.05
N LYS A 208 3.89 -6.35 3.16
CA LYS A 208 4.27 -7.21 2.06
C LYS A 208 3.63 -6.70 0.79
N VAL A 209 4.41 -6.59 -0.27
CA VAL A 209 3.93 -6.16 -1.58
C VAL A 209 3.89 -7.36 -2.51
N PHE A 210 2.92 -7.37 -3.40
CA PHE A 210 2.85 -8.36 -4.47
C PHE A 210 2.49 -7.69 -5.79
N ALA A 211 3.02 -8.24 -6.88
CA ALA A 211 2.68 -7.87 -8.24
C ALA A 211 2.86 -9.08 -9.15
N ASN A 212 1.79 -9.46 -9.85
CA ASN A 212 1.79 -10.54 -10.81
C ASN A 212 1.27 -10.03 -12.15
N ALA A 213 1.88 -10.50 -13.24
CA ALA A 213 1.42 -10.16 -14.58
C ALA A 213 1.60 -11.37 -15.51
N LYS A 214 0.65 -11.57 -16.42
CA LYS A 214 0.71 -12.62 -17.44
C LYS A 214 0.53 -12.00 -18.80
N LEU A 215 1.50 -12.23 -19.68
CA LEU A 215 1.45 -11.84 -21.09
C LEU A 215 1.41 -13.09 -21.95
N LYS A 216 0.52 -13.08 -22.95
CA LYS A 216 0.47 -14.08 -24.01
C LYS A 216 0.14 -13.41 -25.33
N TRP A 217 0.89 -13.73 -26.39
CA TRP A 217 0.76 -13.14 -27.72
C TRP A 217 0.77 -11.60 -27.71
N PHE A 218 1.77 -11.00 -27.05
CA PHE A 218 1.94 -9.54 -26.91
C PHE A 218 0.75 -8.83 -26.22
N LYS A 219 -0.02 -9.58 -25.42
CA LYS A 219 -1.20 -9.05 -24.74
C LYS A 219 -1.23 -9.45 -23.27
N LEU A 220 -1.50 -8.49 -22.42
CA LEU A 220 -1.81 -8.72 -21.01
C LEU A 220 -3.07 -9.59 -20.92
N LYS A 221 -2.98 -10.68 -20.15
CA LYS A 221 -4.11 -11.56 -19.83
C LYS A 221 -4.59 -11.37 -18.41
N HIS A 222 -3.66 -11.08 -17.52
CA HIS A 222 -3.91 -10.95 -16.10
C HIS A 222 -2.87 -10.01 -15.48
N PHE A 223 -3.31 -9.19 -14.55
CA PHE A 223 -2.45 -8.38 -13.70
C PHE A 223 -3.08 -8.26 -12.32
N ASP A 224 -2.29 -8.49 -11.27
CA ASP A 224 -2.68 -8.09 -9.94
C ASP A 224 -1.51 -7.44 -9.22
N ALA A 225 -1.81 -6.47 -8.38
CA ALA A 225 -0.82 -5.85 -7.53
C ALA A 225 -1.48 -5.30 -6.28
N GLY A 226 -0.75 -5.34 -5.17
CA GLY A 226 -1.31 -4.91 -3.90
C GLY A 226 -0.33 -4.93 -2.74
N VAL A 227 -0.91 -4.70 -1.57
CA VAL A 227 -0.23 -4.68 -0.28
C VAL A 227 -0.99 -5.59 0.68
N GLU A 228 -0.23 -6.40 1.39
CA GLU A 228 -0.66 -7.11 2.59
C GLU A 228 -0.02 -6.42 3.80
N MET A 229 -0.82 -6.17 4.84
CA MET A 229 -0.43 -5.43 6.03
C MET A 229 -0.96 -6.14 7.27
N ASN A 230 -0.08 -6.34 8.25
CA ASN A 230 -0.46 -6.63 9.63
C ASN A 230 -0.16 -5.38 10.46
N GLU A 231 -1.12 -4.98 11.29
CA GLU A 231 -1.05 -3.75 12.07
C GLU A 231 -1.53 -3.98 13.49
N LYS A 232 -0.84 -3.34 14.43
CA LYS A 232 -1.24 -3.23 15.83
C LYS A 232 -0.95 -1.83 16.33
N SER A 233 -1.95 -1.15 16.88
CA SER A 233 -1.77 0.19 17.43
C SER A 233 -2.44 0.38 18.77
N THR A 234 -1.86 1.28 19.55
CA THR A 234 -2.43 1.84 20.75
C THR A 234 -2.47 3.36 20.62
N VAL A 235 -3.56 3.96 21.05
CA VAL A 235 -3.69 5.42 21.12
C VAL A 235 -4.32 5.80 22.44
N SER A 236 -3.77 6.84 23.06
CA SER A 236 -4.27 7.44 24.28
C SER A 236 -4.29 8.96 24.11
N LEU A 237 -5.43 9.56 24.38
CA LEU A 237 -5.65 11.00 24.35
C LEU A 237 -6.02 11.46 25.74
N SER A 238 -5.32 12.47 26.26
CA SER A 238 -5.65 13.09 27.53
C SER A 238 -5.51 14.61 27.47
N GLY A 239 -6.42 15.33 28.13
CA GLY A 239 -6.29 16.76 28.36
C GLY A 239 -7.51 17.57 27.99
N GLU A 240 -7.32 18.89 27.89
CA GLU A 240 -8.39 19.87 27.63
C GLU A 240 -7.91 20.89 26.60
N CYS A 241 -8.73 21.17 25.60
CA CYS A 241 -8.47 22.21 24.61
C CYS A 241 -9.79 22.78 24.09
N SER A 242 -9.78 24.09 23.83
CA SER A 242 -10.87 24.81 23.16
C SER A 242 -10.29 25.55 21.96
N LYS A 243 -10.03 24.83 20.87
CA LYS A 243 -9.49 25.39 19.62
C LYS A 243 -10.12 24.70 18.42
N THR A 244 -10.41 25.50 17.38
CA THR A 244 -10.74 24.95 16.07
C THR A 244 -9.47 24.37 15.47
N LEU A 245 -9.44 23.06 15.24
CA LEU A 245 -8.38 22.43 14.47
C LEU A 245 -8.67 22.70 12.99
N PHE A 246 -7.88 23.58 12.38
CA PHE A 246 -7.86 23.68 10.92
C PHE A 246 -7.40 22.35 10.33
N LYS A 247 -7.96 21.99 9.17
CA LYS A 247 -7.54 20.83 8.37
C LYS A 247 -6.03 20.89 8.16
N LYS A 248 -5.30 20.06 8.89
CA LYS A 248 -3.85 19.97 8.81
C LYS A 248 -3.48 18.52 8.54
N GLU A 249 -2.91 18.30 7.37
CA GLU A 249 -2.22 17.06 7.03
C GLU A 249 -0.72 17.36 7.10
N VAL A 250 0.03 16.46 7.69
CA VAL A 250 1.50 16.52 7.79
C VAL A 250 2.09 15.22 7.28
N GLU A 251 3.13 15.34 6.47
CA GLU A 251 3.97 14.21 6.09
C GLU A 251 4.83 13.83 7.30
N LEU A 252 4.61 12.64 7.84
CA LEU A 252 5.35 12.12 8.98
C LEU A 252 6.70 11.56 8.56
N ALA A 253 6.69 10.82 7.46
CA ALA A 253 7.89 10.24 6.91
C ALA A 253 7.73 9.91 5.43
N ARG A 254 8.84 9.88 4.72
CA ARG A 254 8.96 9.36 3.37
C ARG A 254 10.14 8.42 3.30
N PHE A 255 9.88 7.23 2.77
CA PHE A 255 10.87 6.19 2.56
C PHE A 255 10.98 5.91 1.08
N LYS A 256 12.13 6.22 0.50
CA LYS A 256 12.49 5.79 -0.84
C LYS A 256 13.28 4.51 -0.69
N MET A 257 12.73 3.42 -1.23
CA MET A 257 13.38 2.12 -1.14
C MET A 257 14.37 1.95 -2.29
N ARG A 258 15.36 1.08 -2.06
CA ARG A 258 16.28 0.65 -3.10
C ARG A 258 15.52 0.01 -4.25
N VAL A 259 16.10 0.14 -5.43
CA VAL A 259 15.59 -0.49 -6.63
C VAL A 259 15.60 -2.02 -6.49
N ARG A 260 14.58 -2.63 -7.06
CA ARG A 260 14.41 -4.06 -7.19
C ARG A 260 14.29 -4.42 -8.66
N THR A 261 14.94 -5.50 -9.05
CA THR A 261 14.80 -6.06 -10.39
C THR A 261 14.11 -7.41 -10.27
N TYR A 262 12.89 -7.50 -10.78
CA TYR A 262 12.18 -8.76 -11.02
C TYR A 262 12.41 -9.20 -12.46
N TRP A 263 12.06 -10.44 -12.79
CA TRP A 263 12.37 -10.99 -14.11
C TRP A 263 11.14 -11.62 -14.74
N ILE A 264 10.93 -11.31 -16.02
CA ILE A 264 10.03 -12.05 -16.91
C ILE A 264 10.92 -12.80 -17.87
N GLY A 265 11.23 -14.05 -17.55
CA GLY A 265 12.30 -14.80 -18.22
C GLY A 265 13.61 -13.98 -18.21
N PRO A 266 14.23 -13.69 -19.37
CA PRO A 266 15.47 -12.91 -19.43
C PRO A 266 15.24 -11.38 -19.34
N LEU A 267 13.99 -10.88 -19.31
CA LEU A 267 13.70 -9.45 -19.30
C LEU A 267 13.68 -8.89 -17.87
N PRO A 268 14.57 -7.93 -17.53
CA PRO A 268 14.58 -7.31 -16.21
C PRO A 268 13.47 -6.26 -16.09
N VAL A 269 12.62 -6.39 -15.07
CA VAL A 269 11.57 -5.45 -14.66
C VAL A 269 12.03 -4.69 -13.43
N VAL A 270 12.42 -3.44 -13.63
CA VAL A 270 13.01 -2.59 -12.59
C VAL A 270 11.91 -1.80 -11.88
N VAL A 271 11.86 -1.94 -10.56
CA VAL A 271 10.81 -1.39 -9.71
C VAL A 271 11.46 -0.63 -8.56
N ARG A 272 10.97 0.59 -8.30
CA ARG A 272 11.33 1.37 -7.11
C ARG A 272 10.10 1.56 -6.22
N PRO A 273 10.07 0.95 -5.03
CA PRO A 273 9.05 1.23 -4.04
C PRO A 273 9.25 2.62 -3.38
N GLU A 274 8.15 3.29 -3.09
CA GLU A 274 8.09 4.56 -2.37
C GLU A 274 6.95 4.52 -1.36
N ILE A 275 7.21 4.89 -0.11
CA ILE A 275 6.21 4.95 0.96
C ILE A 275 6.20 6.35 1.54
N VAL A 276 5.03 6.99 1.57
CA VAL A 276 4.81 8.30 2.19
C VAL A 276 3.79 8.14 3.29
N MET A 277 4.17 8.40 4.54
CA MET A 277 3.27 8.38 5.68
C MET A 277 2.79 9.79 5.99
N THR A 278 1.51 9.92 6.25
CA THR A 278 0.85 11.17 6.60
C THR A 278 0.04 10.97 7.86
N ALA A 279 -0.12 12.04 8.64
CA ALA A 279 -1.15 12.11 9.66
C ALA A 279 -1.93 13.40 9.47
N GLY A 280 -3.20 13.36 9.81
CA GLY A 280 -4.02 14.55 9.80
C GLY A 280 -5.09 14.55 10.87
N ALA A 281 -5.57 15.75 11.15
CA ALA A 281 -6.69 15.98 12.04
C ALA A 281 -7.58 17.09 11.48
N ASN A 282 -8.89 16.95 11.67
CA ASN A 282 -9.92 17.92 11.34
C ASN A 282 -10.94 17.96 12.48
N GLY A 283 -11.41 19.14 12.86
CA GLY A 283 -12.49 19.24 13.84
C GLY A 283 -12.48 20.49 14.69
N LYS A 284 -13.45 20.57 15.59
CA LYS A 284 -13.52 21.56 16.66
C LYS A 284 -13.41 20.83 17.98
N ILE A 285 -12.31 21.05 18.69
CA ILE A 285 -12.14 20.54 20.04
C ILE A 285 -12.55 21.63 21.01
N SER A 286 -13.55 21.33 21.83
CA SER A 286 -14.00 22.15 22.96
C SER A 286 -14.42 21.23 24.11
N ALA A 287 -13.50 20.39 24.61
CA ALA A 287 -13.81 19.44 25.68
C ALA A 287 -12.55 18.92 26.39
N LYS A 288 -12.77 18.43 27.61
CA LYS A 288 -11.87 17.49 28.29
C LYS A 288 -12.04 16.10 27.68
N VAL A 289 -10.94 15.46 27.30
CA VAL A 289 -10.93 14.10 26.74
C VAL A 289 -10.02 13.22 27.58
N ASP A 290 -10.51 12.01 27.86
CA ASP A 290 -9.74 10.89 28.39
C ASP A 290 -10.21 9.65 27.63
N PHE A 291 -9.33 9.08 26.80
CA PHE A 291 -9.66 7.99 25.89
C PHE A 291 -8.42 7.13 25.63
N SER A 292 -8.60 5.81 25.61
CA SER A 292 -7.59 4.86 25.15
C SER A 292 -8.23 3.76 24.30
N ALA A 293 -7.52 3.34 23.25
CA ALA A 293 -7.92 2.26 22.37
C ALA A 293 -6.72 1.42 21.92
N THR A 294 -6.98 0.14 21.68
CA THR A 294 -6.08 -0.81 21.02
C THR A 294 -6.77 -1.41 19.80
N HIS A 295 -6.06 -1.44 18.67
CA HIS A 295 -6.53 -1.94 17.39
C HIS A 295 -5.57 -3.01 16.86
N GLU A 296 -6.13 -4.10 16.33
CA GLU A 296 -5.39 -5.11 15.58
C GLU A 296 -6.08 -5.34 14.23
N PHE A 297 -5.30 -5.34 13.16
CA PHE A 297 -5.80 -5.36 11.79
C PHE A 297 -4.91 -6.20 10.89
N HIS A 298 -5.53 -7.09 10.11
CA HIS A 298 -4.88 -7.77 8.99
C HIS A 298 -5.67 -7.51 7.71
N ALA A 299 -4.93 -7.27 6.65
CA ALA A 299 -5.46 -6.71 5.42
C ALA A 299 -4.65 -7.13 4.22
N ARG A 300 -5.31 -7.63 3.18
CA ARG A 300 -4.75 -7.80 1.85
C ARG A 300 -5.61 -7.05 0.85
N TYR A 301 -5.03 -6.01 0.26
CA TYR A 301 -5.72 -5.13 -0.67
C TYR A 301 -4.92 -4.88 -1.93
N GLY A 302 -5.61 -4.64 -3.03
CA GLY A 302 -4.96 -4.44 -4.31
C GLY A 302 -5.94 -4.28 -5.45
N ILE A 303 -5.39 -4.25 -6.65
CA ILE A 303 -6.11 -4.24 -7.91
C ILE A 303 -5.87 -5.54 -8.62
N LYS A 304 -6.89 -5.99 -9.34
CA LYS A 304 -6.83 -7.13 -10.25
C LYS A 304 -7.40 -6.70 -11.58
N TRP A 305 -6.78 -7.11 -12.67
CA TRP A 305 -7.30 -6.98 -14.02
C TRP A 305 -7.24 -8.33 -14.70
N ASP A 306 -8.35 -8.74 -15.30
CA ASP A 306 -8.43 -9.94 -16.13
C ASP A 306 -8.93 -9.57 -17.52
N LYS A 307 -8.37 -10.23 -18.54
CA LYS A 307 -8.87 -10.09 -19.90
C LYS A 307 -10.29 -10.66 -19.98
N GLY A 308 -11.27 -9.79 -20.18
CA GLY A 308 -12.69 -10.14 -20.30
C GLY A 308 -13.51 -9.53 -19.17
N ASP A 309 -12.99 -9.58 -17.95
CA ASP A 309 -13.70 -9.08 -16.76
C ASP A 309 -13.31 -7.64 -16.39
N GLY A 310 -12.18 -7.15 -16.90
CA GLY A 310 -11.71 -5.79 -16.64
C GLY A 310 -11.14 -5.65 -15.23
N TRP A 311 -11.26 -4.45 -14.66
CA TRP A 311 -10.68 -4.10 -13.36
C TRP A 311 -11.58 -4.52 -12.20
N ASN A 312 -10.97 -5.12 -11.19
CA ASN A 312 -11.56 -5.54 -9.93
C ASN A 312 -10.62 -5.20 -8.76
N THR A 313 -11.11 -5.36 -7.54
CA THR A 313 -10.38 -5.09 -6.31
C THR A 313 -10.07 -6.38 -5.55
N ILE A 314 -8.90 -6.45 -4.94
CA ILE A 314 -8.56 -7.43 -3.90
C ILE A 314 -8.90 -6.79 -2.55
N SER A 315 -9.66 -7.49 -1.69
CA SER A 315 -10.11 -6.94 -0.40
C SER A 315 -10.39 -8.02 0.65
N ASP A 316 -9.34 -8.68 1.13
CA ASP A 316 -9.43 -9.62 2.26
C ASP A 316 -9.04 -8.91 3.55
N ARG A 317 -9.81 -9.12 4.64
CA ARG A 317 -9.53 -8.45 5.92
C ARG A 317 -10.04 -9.19 7.15
N THR A 318 -9.35 -8.96 8.26
CA THR A 318 -9.83 -9.24 9.63
C THR A 318 -9.45 -8.09 10.56
N GLN A 319 -10.28 -7.80 11.57
CA GLN A 319 -10.03 -6.68 12.49
C GLN A 319 -10.61 -6.96 13.89
N SER A 320 -9.96 -6.41 14.92
CA SER A 320 -10.46 -6.41 16.30
C SER A 320 -10.16 -5.08 17.01
N PHE A 321 -11.01 -4.70 17.96
CA PHE A 321 -10.89 -3.41 18.65
C PHE A 321 -11.28 -3.52 20.13
N THR A 322 -10.52 -2.85 21.00
CA THR A 322 -10.82 -2.73 22.44
C THR A 322 -10.59 -1.29 22.90
N TYR A 323 -11.40 -0.78 23.84
CA TYR A 323 -11.36 0.62 24.26
C TYR A 323 -11.89 0.88 25.68
N THR A 324 -11.53 2.04 26.23
CA THR A 324 -12.11 2.59 27.46
C THR A 324 -13.23 3.60 27.15
N LYS A 325 -14.31 3.60 27.94
CA LYS A 325 -15.43 4.54 27.73
C LYS A 325 -14.94 5.99 27.90
N PRO A 326 -15.08 6.85 26.88
CA PRO A 326 -14.59 8.23 26.96
C PRO A 326 -15.42 9.06 27.97
N LYS A 327 -14.76 10.00 28.64
CA LYS A 327 -15.42 11.04 29.45
C LYS A 327 -15.27 12.39 28.75
N PHE A 328 -16.36 13.12 28.58
CA PHE A 328 -16.38 14.45 27.97
C PHE A 328 -17.46 15.34 28.62
N SER A 329 -17.28 16.65 28.55
CA SER A 329 -18.13 17.65 29.22
C SER A 329 -18.84 18.63 28.27
N ALA A 330 -18.59 18.54 26.95
CA ALA A 330 -19.10 19.48 25.95
C ALA A 330 -19.16 18.85 24.55
N SER A 331 -19.75 19.58 23.60
CA SER A 331 -19.80 19.16 22.19
C SER A 331 -18.39 19.11 21.57
N LEU A 332 -18.11 18.04 20.84
CA LEU A 332 -16.82 17.73 20.22
C LEU A 332 -17.07 17.11 18.85
N ASP A 333 -16.39 17.59 17.82
CA ASP A 333 -16.38 16.97 16.51
C ASP A 333 -14.92 16.92 16.08
N ALA A 334 -14.36 15.71 15.97
CA ALA A 334 -12.96 15.53 15.63
C ALA A 334 -12.75 14.21 14.89
N GLU A 335 -12.13 14.28 13.71
CA GLU A 335 -11.51 13.14 13.04
C GLU A 335 -9.99 13.27 13.14
N GLY A 336 -9.34 12.17 13.49
CA GLY A 336 -7.91 11.97 13.40
C GLY A 336 -7.60 10.79 12.51
N TYR A 337 -6.51 10.87 11.75
CA TYR A 337 -6.12 9.79 10.86
C TYR A 337 -4.61 9.65 10.69
N ILE A 338 -4.21 8.41 10.38
CA ILE A 338 -2.89 8.07 9.87
C ILE A 338 -3.10 7.44 8.49
N GLY A 339 -2.44 8.01 7.50
CA GLY A 339 -2.44 7.51 6.13
C GLY A 339 -1.06 7.05 5.71
N ALA A 340 -1.01 6.07 4.82
CA ALA A 340 0.19 5.74 4.08
C ALA A 340 -0.14 5.73 2.59
N ARG A 341 0.76 6.24 1.77
CA ARG A 341 0.75 6.07 0.31
C ARG A 341 1.92 5.17 -0.02
N ALA A 342 1.63 3.91 -0.33
CA ALA A 342 2.63 2.95 -0.78
C ALA A 342 2.50 2.78 -2.29
N GLY A 343 3.55 3.13 -3.01
CA GLY A 343 3.60 3.06 -4.46
C GLY A 343 4.82 2.32 -4.96
N VAL A 344 4.74 1.84 -6.19
CA VAL A 344 5.84 1.25 -6.94
C VAL A 344 5.97 2.01 -8.26
N ARG A 345 7.20 2.38 -8.62
CA ARG A 345 7.53 2.95 -9.94
C ARG A 345 8.27 1.92 -10.78
N PHE A 346 7.69 1.54 -11.90
CA PHE A 346 8.30 0.70 -12.93
C PHE A 346 9.09 1.57 -13.90
N TYR A 347 10.38 1.28 -14.03
CA TYR A 347 11.30 2.01 -14.91
C TYR A 347 11.28 3.54 -14.73
N GLY A 348 11.03 4.01 -13.49
CA GLY A 348 11.00 5.44 -13.14
C GLY A 348 9.80 6.25 -13.66
N LEU A 349 8.94 5.66 -14.49
CA LEU A 349 7.90 6.39 -15.24
C LEU A 349 6.48 5.91 -14.94
N ALA A 350 6.28 4.60 -14.83
CA ALA A 350 4.96 4.05 -14.59
C ALA A 350 4.75 3.77 -13.11
N SER A 351 3.69 4.28 -12.48
CA SER A 351 3.43 4.05 -11.07
C SER A 351 2.11 3.32 -10.81
N ALA A 352 2.14 2.42 -9.82
CA ALA A 352 0.94 1.89 -9.19
C ALA A 352 1.04 2.18 -7.70
N PHE A 353 -0.04 2.62 -7.07
CA PHE A 353 -0.02 2.97 -5.66
C PHE A 353 -1.34 2.63 -4.96
N VAL A 354 -1.22 2.34 -3.66
CA VAL A 354 -2.32 2.25 -2.71
C VAL A 354 -2.19 3.42 -1.74
N HIS A 355 -3.32 3.97 -1.28
CA HIS A 355 -3.35 5.00 -0.24
C HIS A 355 -4.27 4.60 0.92
N PRO A 356 -3.88 3.60 1.72
CA PRO A 356 -4.57 3.25 2.95
C PRO A 356 -4.60 4.41 3.96
N LYS A 357 -5.76 4.62 4.60
CA LYS A 357 -6.01 5.63 5.62
C LYS A 357 -6.80 5.01 6.76
N ILE A 358 -6.18 4.86 7.93
CA ILE A 358 -6.87 4.47 9.17
C ILE A 358 -7.36 5.76 9.84
N PHE A 359 -8.63 5.79 10.23
CA PHE A 359 -9.23 6.98 10.84
C PHE A 359 -10.06 6.62 12.07
N ALA A 360 -10.14 7.58 13.00
CA ALA A 360 -11.10 7.61 14.10
C ALA A 360 -11.83 8.94 14.06
N ASP A 361 -13.15 8.89 14.16
CA ASP A 361 -14.07 10.00 14.02
C ASP A 361 -14.97 10.02 15.26
N PHE A 362 -14.83 11.06 16.06
CA PHE A 362 -15.56 11.25 17.30
C PHE A 362 -16.50 12.44 17.19
N GLY A 363 -17.78 12.18 17.39
CA GLY A 363 -18.81 13.19 17.51
C GLY A 363 -19.48 13.13 18.88
N ALA A 364 -19.55 14.24 19.59
CA ALA A 364 -20.35 14.43 20.79
C ALA A 364 -21.12 15.74 20.69
N SER A 365 -22.36 15.73 21.20
CA SER A 365 -23.16 16.93 21.31
C SER A 365 -23.90 16.97 22.64
N VAL A 366 -23.98 18.17 23.20
CA VAL A 366 -24.76 18.49 24.40
C VAL A 366 -25.87 19.45 24.01
N THR A 367 -27.11 19.12 24.36
CA THR A 367 -28.27 19.98 24.10
C THR A 367 -28.72 20.65 25.40
N ALA A 368 -28.58 21.98 25.45
CA ALA A 368 -29.13 22.83 26.50
C ALA A 368 -30.51 23.37 26.09
N PRO A 369 -31.45 23.59 27.04
CA PRO A 369 -31.32 23.48 28.51
C PRO A 369 -31.57 22.08 29.09
N GLN A 370 -31.87 21.07 28.27
CA GLN A 370 -32.29 19.75 28.75
C GLN A 370 -31.16 18.89 29.34
N ASN A 371 -29.91 19.37 29.27
CA ASN A 371 -28.69 18.68 29.69
C ASN A 371 -28.62 17.24 29.15
N THR A 372 -29.10 17.03 27.94
CA THR A 372 -28.98 15.74 27.25
C THR A 372 -27.68 15.69 26.47
N TYR A 373 -27.01 14.55 26.50
CA TYR A 373 -25.83 14.27 25.70
C TYR A 373 -26.09 13.14 24.71
N GLN A 374 -25.37 13.17 23.59
CA GLN A 374 -25.23 12.04 22.68
C GLN A 374 -23.81 12.05 22.14
N TRP A 375 -23.19 10.87 22.03
CA TRP A 375 -21.89 10.75 21.41
C TRP A 375 -21.75 9.45 20.64
N LYS A 376 -20.81 9.47 19.70
CA LYS A 376 -20.49 8.39 18.78
C LYS A 376 -18.99 8.44 18.49
N LEU A 377 -18.34 7.29 18.61
CA LEU A 377 -17.00 7.03 18.13
C LEU A 377 -17.09 6.05 16.97
N ASP A 378 -16.82 6.53 15.78
CA ASP A 378 -16.58 5.69 14.61
C ASP A 378 -15.07 5.48 14.46
N ALA A 379 -14.67 4.28 14.07
CA ALA A 379 -13.33 4.02 13.57
C ALA A 379 -13.45 3.23 12.28
N GLY A 380 -12.45 3.40 11.43
CA GLY A 380 -12.53 2.86 10.10
C GLY A 380 -11.23 2.90 9.35
N PHE A 381 -11.31 2.36 8.14
CA PHE A 381 -10.22 2.31 7.21
C PHE A 381 -10.75 2.65 5.83
N ARG A 382 -10.03 3.51 5.12
CA ARG A 382 -10.30 3.87 3.73
C ARG A 382 -9.10 3.47 2.90
N ILE A 383 -9.34 2.88 1.75
CA ILE A 383 -8.29 2.59 0.77
C ILE A 383 -8.75 3.16 -0.55
N GLY A 384 -7.88 3.94 -1.17
CA GLY A 384 -7.94 4.05 -2.60
C GLY A 384 -6.69 3.52 -3.27
N VAL A 385 -6.82 3.36 -4.58
CA VAL A 385 -5.75 2.91 -5.46
C VAL A 385 -5.57 3.91 -6.58
N GLY A 386 -4.36 3.88 -7.10
CA GLY A 386 -3.88 4.67 -8.20
C GLY A 386 -3.08 3.82 -9.17
N ALA A 387 -3.29 4.01 -10.46
CA ALA A 387 -2.31 3.66 -11.46
C ALA A 387 -2.09 4.86 -12.37
N GLU A 388 -0.82 5.22 -12.60
CA GLU A 388 -0.41 6.28 -13.48
C GLU A 388 0.69 5.72 -14.38
N ALA A 389 0.28 5.16 -15.52
CA ALA A 389 1.02 5.08 -16.80
C ALA A 389 0.64 3.85 -17.64
N SER A 390 1.10 3.91 -18.89
CA SER A 390 0.95 2.90 -19.94
C SER A 390 1.94 1.73 -19.83
N LEU A 391 2.12 1.15 -18.64
CA LEU A 391 3.05 0.00 -18.44
C LEU A 391 2.73 -1.19 -19.37
N PHE A 392 1.47 -1.34 -19.75
CA PHE A 392 0.97 -2.41 -20.62
C PHE A 392 0.34 -1.87 -21.92
N GLY A 393 0.88 -0.79 -22.49
CA GLY A 393 0.53 -0.35 -23.85
C GLY A 393 -0.84 0.34 -23.94
N ARG A 394 -1.51 0.54 -22.81
CA ARG A 394 -2.78 1.25 -22.67
C ARG A 394 -2.60 2.34 -21.63
N GLN A 395 -3.09 3.56 -21.88
CA GLN A 395 -3.33 4.48 -20.77
C GLN A 395 -4.30 3.78 -19.83
N LEU A 396 -3.82 3.31 -18.68
CA LEU A 396 -4.66 2.64 -17.69
C LEU A 396 -5.67 3.61 -17.04
N GLY A 397 -5.77 4.85 -17.54
CA GLY A 397 -6.47 5.96 -16.92
C GLY A 397 -5.79 6.34 -15.61
N LYS A 398 -5.93 7.59 -15.19
CA LYS A 398 -5.74 7.91 -13.77
C LYS A 398 -6.92 7.30 -13.02
N ILE A 399 -6.86 6.02 -12.70
CA ILE A 399 -7.82 5.40 -11.78
C ILE A 399 -7.38 5.84 -10.40
N GLU A 400 -7.86 6.99 -9.94
CA GLU A 400 -7.81 7.37 -8.53
C GLU A 400 -9.23 7.21 -8.00
N ARG A 401 -9.46 6.11 -7.29
CA ARG A 401 -10.76 5.79 -6.70
C ARG A 401 -10.53 5.40 -5.26
N ASP A 402 -11.30 6.01 -4.34
CA ASP A 402 -11.58 5.39 -3.06
C ASP A 402 -12.32 4.09 -3.37
N LEU A 403 -11.63 2.96 -3.23
CA LEU A 403 -12.17 1.66 -3.57
C LEU A 403 -13.12 1.18 -2.47
N VAL A 404 -12.71 1.41 -1.23
CA VAL A 404 -13.38 0.85 -0.05
C VAL A 404 -13.25 1.85 1.08
N GLU A 405 -14.39 2.27 1.63
CA GLU A 405 -14.45 2.79 2.99
C GLU A 405 -15.12 1.74 3.87
N PHE A 406 -14.44 1.37 4.94
CA PHE A 406 -15.03 0.67 6.05
C PHE A 406 -15.12 1.62 7.23
N ARG A 407 -16.31 1.73 7.80
CA ARG A 407 -16.58 2.53 9.00
C ARG A 407 -17.42 1.69 9.94
N LYS A 408 -17.00 1.60 11.20
CA LYS A 408 -17.74 0.91 12.26
C LYS A 408 -17.90 1.85 13.44
N THR A 409 -19.13 1.92 13.96
CA THR A 409 -19.38 2.51 15.26
C THR A 409 -18.78 1.60 16.31
N ILE A 410 -17.71 2.08 16.91
CA ILE A 410 -16.99 1.40 17.97
C ILE A 410 -17.75 1.54 19.28
N ALA A 411 -18.27 2.74 19.52
CA ALA A 411 -19.00 3.05 20.74
C ALA A 411 -19.94 4.22 20.53
N SER A 412 -21.03 4.24 21.29
CA SER A 412 -21.95 5.36 21.36
C SER A 412 -22.71 5.32 22.67
N ASP A 413 -23.15 6.47 23.15
CA ASP A 413 -24.06 6.57 24.29
C ASP A 413 -24.91 7.83 24.16
N SER A 414 -26.03 7.86 24.85
CA SER A 414 -26.89 9.02 24.95
C SER A 414 -27.59 9.03 26.29
N GLY A 415 -27.76 10.20 26.90
CA GLY A 415 -28.36 10.30 28.22
C GLY A 415 -28.65 11.73 28.65
N LYS A 416 -28.91 11.90 29.93
CA LYS A 416 -28.93 13.19 30.62
C LYS A 416 -27.76 13.23 31.60
N PHE A 417 -27.10 14.38 31.71
CA PHE A 417 -26.08 14.62 32.73
C PHE A 417 -26.65 14.48 34.15
#